data_AF-A0A9W6YZ68-F1
#
_entry.id   AF-A0A9W6YZ68-F1
#
_cell.length_a   1.000
_cell.length_b   1.000
_cell.length_c   1.000
_cell.angle_alpha   90.00
_cell.angle_beta   90.00
_cell.angle_gamma   90.00
#
_symmetry.space_group_name_H-M   'P 1'
#
loop_
_entity.id
_entity.type
_entity.pdbx_description
1 polymer ?
#
loop_
_entity_poly.entity_id
_entity_poly.type
_entity_poly.pdbx_seq_one_letter_code
_entity_poly.pdbx_strand_id
1 'polypeptide(L)'
;MLQRYIKTETRPLINIIKQRHFHYSTPLPRRISESLSPAEPHVNNSSPTPNHHPKRIVVAITGGASGTPYAKTLLKHLKESNIETHLITSKNGTKTIEQESIISLASKTYSPSDLKSPITSPTFQHDGMIILPCSMETLTGLCRGDFTDLITKTADACIHDKRKLLLCVAGDVKPLSSIHLDNMKALSDLGVFIYPAGLCGLSLIDGVKSVNELVEVSVEKLLSCFGLSTEGRVHRSMD
;
A
#
# COMPACT_ATOMS: atom_id res chain seq x y z
N MET A 1 35.45 -29.19 -1.56
CA MET A 1 35.74 -27.77 -1.26
C MET A 1 34.51 -26.91 -0.97
N LEU A 2 33.26 -27.34 -1.20
CA LEU A 2 32.06 -26.53 -0.88
C LEU A 2 31.51 -26.68 0.56
N GLN A 3 31.82 -27.75 1.29
CA GLN A 3 31.31 -27.93 2.66
C GLN A 3 32.10 -27.18 3.76
N ARG A 4 33.24 -26.57 3.43
CA ARG A 4 33.98 -25.70 4.36
C ARG A 4 33.52 -24.24 4.36
N TYR A 5 32.81 -23.79 3.32
CA TYR A 5 32.41 -22.38 3.17
C TYR A 5 31.14 -22.02 3.96
N ILE A 6 30.26 -23.00 4.23
CA ILE A 6 29.00 -22.79 4.95
C ILE A 6 29.22 -22.67 6.48
N LYS A 7 30.38 -23.07 7.00
CA LYS A 7 30.65 -23.10 8.45
C LYS A 7 31.30 -21.84 9.03
N THR A 8 31.63 -20.85 8.20
CA THR A 8 32.41 -19.66 8.63
C THR A 8 31.67 -18.32 8.59
N GLU A 9 30.50 -18.20 7.96
CA GLU A 9 29.80 -16.89 7.85
C GLU A 9 28.40 -16.81 8.49
N THR A 10 27.92 -17.85 9.17
CA THR A 10 26.63 -17.82 9.87
C THR A 10 26.71 -17.30 11.32
N ARG A 11 27.90 -16.88 11.78
CA ARG A 11 28.11 -16.39 13.16
C ARG A 11 28.02 -14.88 13.43
N PRO A 12 28.00 -13.93 12.47
CA PRO A 12 27.82 -12.51 12.81
C PRO A 12 26.34 -12.06 12.86
N LEU A 13 25.39 -12.74 12.19
CA LEU A 13 24.00 -12.26 12.09
C LEU A 13 23.17 -12.43 13.36
N ILE A 14 23.41 -13.50 14.15
CA ILE A 14 22.72 -13.71 15.44
C ILE A 14 23.18 -12.69 16.50
N ASN A 15 24.43 -12.23 16.45
CA ASN A 15 24.94 -11.23 17.39
C ASN A 15 24.43 -9.81 17.08
N ILE A 16 24.16 -9.50 15.81
CA ILE A 16 23.56 -8.21 15.42
C ILE A 16 22.09 -8.11 15.86
N ILE A 17 21.35 -9.23 15.86
CA ILE A 17 19.96 -9.28 16.33
C ILE A 17 19.88 -9.19 17.86
N LYS A 18 20.88 -9.72 18.60
CA LYS A 18 20.92 -9.62 20.07
C LYS A 18 21.42 -8.28 20.61
N GLN A 19 22.12 -7.47 19.82
CA GLN A 19 22.66 -6.17 20.25
C GLN A 19 21.74 -4.96 19.98
N ARG A 20 20.54 -5.17 19.41
CA ARG A 20 19.54 -4.11 19.20
C ARG A 20 18.35 -4.18 20.15
N HIS A 21 18.60 -4.49 21.41
CA HIS A 21 17.72 -4.03 22.49
C HIS A 21 17.90 -2.52 22.62
N PHE A 22 17.06 -1.73 21.93
CA PHE A 22 16.91 -0.31 22.23
C PHE A 22 16.32 -0.18 23.65
N HIS A 23 17.20 -0.02 24.64
CA HIS A 23 16.83 0.54 25.93
C HIS A 23 16.44 2.01 25.71
N TYR A 24 15.15 2.32 25.80
CA TYR A 24 14.73 3.68 26.11
C TYR A 24 15.13 3.94 27.57
N SER A 25 16.24 4.65 27.77
CA SER A 25 16.67 5.16 29.07
C SER A 25 17.15 6.58 28.91
N THR A 26 16.23 7.50 28.63
CA THR A 26 16.45 8.92 28.86
C THR A 26 15.99 9.23 30.29
N PRO A 27 16.84 9.82 31.15
CA PRO A 27 16.39 10.28 32.45
C PRO A 27 15.49 11.50 32.27
N LEU A 28 14.27 11.42 32.79
CA LEU A 28 13.34 12.55 32.88
C LEU A 28 13.96 13.68 33.74
N PRO A 29 13.79 14.96 33.37
CA PRO A 29 14.24 16.06 34.21
C PRO A 29 13.48 16.06 35.55
N ARG A 30 14.22 16.28 36.65
CA ARG A 30 13.67 16.32 38.02
C ARG A 30 12.57 17.37 38.13
N ARG A 31 11.39 16.93 38.56
CA ARG A 31 10.24 17.77 38.86
C ARG A 31 10.55 18.62 40.10
N ILE A 32 10.66 19.95 39.92
CA ILE A 32 10.63 20.91 41.02
C ILE A 32 9.19 20.92 41.55
N SER A 33 9.00 20.58 42.81
CA SER A 33 7.73 20.68 43.50
C SER A 33 7.49 22.11 43.94
N GLU A 34 6.73 22.88 43.15
CA GLU A 34 6.11 24.10 43.64
C GLU A 34 4.59 23.92 43.66
N SER A 35 4.04 24.20 44.84
CA SER A 35 2.64 24.11 45.22
C SER A 35 1.79 25.10 44.44
N LEU A 36 0.87 24.59 43.63
CA LEU A 36 -0.24 25.36 43.08
C LEU A 36 -1.54 24.62 43.41
N SER A 37 -2.39 25.31 44.16
CA SER A 37 -3.74 24.94 44.58
C SER A 37 -4.63 24.61 43.37
N PRO A 38 -5.58 23.65 43.49
CA PRO A 38 -6.39 23.21 42.36
C PRO A 38 -7.45 24.27 42.00
N ALA A 39 -7.33 24.87 40.82
CA ALA A 39 -8.45 25.51 40.14
C ALA A 39 -9.19 24.44 39.32
N GLU A 40 -10.50 24.35 39.48
CA GLU A 40 -11.33 23.37 38.79
C GLU A 40 -11.25 23.53 37.26
N PRO A 41 -11.07 22.45 36.49
CA PRO A 41 -11.05 22.55 35.03
C PRO A 41 -12.48 22.64 34.49
N HIS A 42 -12.80 23.75 33.85
CA HIS A 42 -13.95 23.83 32.94
C HIS A 42 -13.75 22.84 31.79
N VAL A 43 -14.57 21.78 31.80
CA VAL A 43 -14.61 20.74 30.77
C VAL A 43 -15.26 21.30 29.50
N ASN A 44 -14.44 21.73 28.53
CA ASN A 44 -14.90 21.91 27.15
C ASN A 44 -14.93 20.54 26.46
N ASN A 45 -16.10 19.88 26.53
CA ASN A 45 -16.41 18.68 25.75
C ASN A 45 -16.60 19.06 24.26
N SER A 46 -15.49 19.16 23.53
CA SER A 46 -15.51 19.08 22.08
C SER A 46 -14.42 18.13 21.62
N SER A 47 -14.61 16.84 21.90
CA SER A 47 -13.89 15.77 21.21
C SER A 47 -14.12 15.94 19.70
N PRO A 48 -13.08 15.91 18.84
CA PRO A 48 -13.29 15.95 17.40
C PRO A 48 -14.08 14.71 17.01
N THR A 49 -15.27 14.91 16.43
CA THR A 49 -16.08 13.82 15.89
C THR A 49 -15.28 13.12 14.79
N PRO A 50 -15.29 11.77 14.70
CA PRO A 50 -14.66 11.08 13.58
C PRO A 50 -15.37 11.55 12.31
N ASN A 51 -14.63 12.21 11.43
CA ASN A 51 -15.15 12.80 10.21
C ASN A 51 -15.60 11.66 9.27
N HIS A 52 -16.86 11.23 9.40
CA HIS A 52 -17.39 10.07 8.71
C HIS A 52 -17.78 10.44 7.26
N HIS A 53 -16.76 10.77 6.47
CA HIS A 53 -16.92 10.79 5.03
C HIS A 53 -17.07 9.34 4.53
N PRO A 54 -17.83 9.12 3.44
CA PRO A 54 -17.88 7.81 2.80
C PRO A 54 -16.45 7.40 2.39
N LYS A 55 -16.09 6.13 2.64
CA LYS A 55 -14.76 5.62 2.34
C LYS A 55 -14.46 5.81 0.85
N ARG A 56 -13.27 6.35 0.57
CA ARG A 56 -12.79 6.68 -0.78
C ARG A 56 -11.41 6.13 -1.00
N ILE A 57 -11.23 5.38 -2.08
CA ILE A 57 -9.93 4.81 -2.45
C ILE A 57 -9.57 5.21 -3.88
N VAL A 58 -8.35 5.72 -4.04
CA VAL A 58 -7.75 5.91 -5.35
C VAL A 58 -7.13 4.59 -5.80
N VAL A 59 -7.43 4.15 -7.01
CA VAL A 59 -6.84 2.95 -7.60
C VAL A 59 -6.10 3.35 -8.87
N ALA A 60 -4.83 2.98 -8.99
CA ALA A 60 -4.05 3.20 -10.20
C ALA A 60 -3.60 1.88 -10.82
N ILE A 61 -3.74 1.78 -12.15
CA ILE A 61 -3.30 0.62 -12.94
C ILE A 61 -2.15 1.10 -13.84
N THR A 62 -0.93 0.59 -13.60
CA THR A 62 0.27 1.04 -14.34
C THR A 62 0.97 -0.05 -15.13
N GLY A 63 0.88 -1.32 -14.69
CA GLY A 63 1.50 -2.48 -15.32
C GLY A 63 0.69 -3.08 -16.47
N GLY A 64 1.32 -4.01 -17.19
CA GLY A 64 0.77 -4.67 -18.37
C GLY A 64 -0.28 -5.76 -18.06
N ALA A 65 -0.58 -6.56 -19.07
CA ALA A 65 -1.78 -7.40 -19.08
C ALA A 65 -1.92 -8.44 -17.97
N SER A 66 -0.79 -8.87 -17.41
CA SER A 66 -0.72 -9.89 -16.37
C SER A 66 -1.37 -9.47 -15.04
N GLY A 67 -1.44 -8.17 -14.74
CA GLY A 67 -2.04 -7.66 -13.49
C GLY A 67 -3.50 -7.24 -13.59
N THR A 68 -4.07 -7.22 -14.79
CA THR A 68 -5.45 -6.79 -15.04
C THR A 68 -6.50 -7.59 -14.27
N PRO A 69 -6.41 -8.95 -14.15
CA PRO A 69 -7.37 -9.71 -13.36
C PRO A 69 -7.44 -9.29 -11.89
N TYR A 70 -6.31 -8.88 -11.31
CA TYR A 70 -6.22 -8.39 -9.93
C TYR A 70 -6.88 -7.03 -9.76
N ALA A 71 -6.58 -6.10 -10.68
CA ALA A 71 -7.19 -4.78 -10.66
C ALA A 71 -8.72 -4.85 -10.83
N LYS A 72 -9.19 -5.70 -11.75
CA LYS A 72 -10.63 -5.94 -11.96
C LYS A 72 -11.30 -6.52 -10.71
N THR A 73 -10.67 -7.52 -10.09
CA THR A 73 -11.20 -8.16 -8.86
C THR A 73 -11.20 -7.19 -7.70
N LEU A 74 -10.14 -6.38 -7.53
CA LEU A 74 -10.09 -5.30 -6.55
C LEU A 74 -11.25 -4.32 -6.71
N LEU A 75 -11.45 -3.79 -7.92
CA LEU A 75 -12.52 -2.83 -8.18
C LEU A 75 -13.91 -3.44 -7.97
N LYS A 76 -14.09 -4.72 -8.30
CA LYS A 76 -15.33 -5.45 -8.01
C LYS A 76 -15.62 -5.49 -6.51
N HIS A 77 -14.65 -5.89 -5.69
CA HIS A 77 -14.80 -5.92 -4.23
C HIS A 77 -15.06 -4.54 -3.63
N LEU A 78 -14.37 -3.51 -4.12
CA LEU A 78 -14.59 -2.13 -3.66
C LEU A 78 -16.01 -1.64 -4.00
N LYS A 79 -16.51 -1.96 -5.19
CA LYS A 79 -17.89 -1.65 -5.62
C LYS A 79 -18.92 -2.39 -4.77
N GLU A 80 -18.73 -3.69 -4.55
CA GLU A 80 -19.59 -4.53 -3.70
C GLU A 80 -19.61 -4.06 -2.24
N SER A 81 -18.49 -3.50 -1.76
CA SER A 81 -18.37 -2.90 -0.43
C SER A 81 -18.87 -1.45 -0.34
N ASN A 82 -19.48 -0.92 -1.41
CA ASN A 82 -19.98 0.46 -1.50
C ASN A 82 -18.91 1.54 -1.20
N ILE A 83 -17.67 1.30 -1.63
CA ILE A 83 -16.54 2.24 -1.48
C ILE A 83 -16.43 3.07 -2.77
N GLU A 84 -16.36 4.41 -2.62
CA GLU A 84 -16.18 5.29 -3.77
C GLU A 84 -14.77 5.14 -4.32
N THR A 85 -14.66 4.78 -5.60
CA THR A 85 -13.39 4.47 -6.24
C THR A 85 -13.04 5.49 -7.31
N HIS A 86 -11.82 5.99 -7.24
CA HIS A 86 -11.24 6.93 -8.18
C HIS A 86 -10.14 6.23 -8.97
N LEU A 87 -10.44 5.82 -10.20
CA LEU A 87 -9.55 5.03 -11.03
C LEU A 87 -8.68 5.91 -11.93
N ILE A 88 -7.38 5.63 -11.96
CA ILE A 88 -6.42 6.18 -12.93
C ILE A 88 -5.79 5.02 -13.69
N THR A 89 -5.75 5.09 -15.02
CA THR A 89 -5.08 4.08 -15.85
C THR A 89 -3.92 4.70 -16.61
N SER A 90 -2.70 4.19 -16.44
CA SER A 90 -1.56 4.65 -17.23
C SER A 90 -1.76 4.34 -18.72
N LYS A 91 -1.07 5.05 -19.62
CA LYS A 91 -1.12 4.78 -21.07
C LYS A 91 -0.80 3.31 -21.41
N ASN A 92 0.07 2.67 -20.63
CA ASN A 92 0.44 1.28 -20.82
C ASN A 92 -0.59 0.31 -20.20
N GLY A 93 -1.26 0.70 -19.12
CA GLY A 93 -2.38 -0.04 -18.53
C GLY A 93 -3.62 -0.04 -19.42
N THR A 94 -3.90 1.07 -20.11
CA THR A 94 -5.01 1.25 -21.07
C THR A 94 -4.99 0.23 -22.23
N LYS A 95 -3.80 -0.21 -22.66
CA LYS A 95 -3.64 -1.11 -23.82
C LYS A 95 -4.00 -2.56 -23.52
N THR A 96 -4.20 -2.93 -22.26
CA THR A 96 -4.64 -4.29 -21.93
C THR A 96 -6.16 -4.38 -22.04
N ILE A 97 -6.59 -5.40 -22.79
CA ILE A 97 -7.94 -5.97 -22.92
C ILE A 97 -8.86 -5.67 -21.72
N GLU A 98 -10.08 -5.22 -22.03
CA GLU A 98 -11.21 -4.91 -21.12
C GLU A 98 -11.19 -3.57 -20.36
N GLN A 99 -10.64 -2.50 -20.95
CA GLN A 99 -10.75 -1.18 -20.32
C GLN A 99 -12.20 -0.79 -20.01
N GLU A 100 -13.17 -1.10 -20.89
CA GLU A 100 -14.59 -0.81 -20.66
C GLU A 100 -15.16 -1.57 -19.45
N SER A 101 -14.83 -2.86 -19.29
CA SER A 101 -15.34 -3.67 -18.19
C SER A 101 -14.81 -3.16 -16.84
N ILE A 102 -13.54 -2.73 -16.81
CA ILE A 102 -12.88 -2.19 -15.62
C ILE A 102 -13.37 -0.78 -15.28
N ILE A 103 -13.49 0.09 -16.29
CA ILE A 103 -14.00 1.45 -16.12
C ILE A 103 -15.40 1.43 -15.49
N SER A 104 -16.26 0.49 -15.91
CA SER A 104 -17.63 0.35 -15.37
C SER A 104 -17.71 -0.07 -13.89
N LEU A 105 -16.59 -0.57 -13.33
CA LEU A 105 -16.50 -0.92 -11.92
C LEU A 105 -16.11 0.26 -11.03
N ALA A 106 -15.49 1.30 -11.60
CA ALA A 106 -15.06 2.48 -10.85
C ALA A 106 -16.19 3.51 -10.72
N SER A 107 -16.20 4.28 -9.62
CA SER A 107 -17.14 5.39 -9.44
C SER A 107 -16.78 6.58 -10.34
N LYS A 108 -15.48 6.87 -10.48
CA LYS A 108 -14.93 7.93 -11.34
C LYS A 108 -13.63 7.47 -11.97
N THR A 109 -13.35 7.96 -13.18
CA THR A 109 -12.12 7.67 -13.91
C THR A 109 -11.40 8.95 -14.32
N TYR A 110 -10.07 8.90 -14.36
CA TYR A 110 -9.23 10.03 -14.71
C TYR A 110 -8.20 9.63 -15.75
N SER A 111 -7.90 10.58 -16.65
CA SER A 111 -6.73 10.47 -17.52
C SER A 111 -5.45 10.66 -16.69
N PRO A 112 -4.37 9.91 -16.96
CA PRO A 112 -3.09 10.13 -16.31
C PRO A 112 -2.51 11.53 -16.59
N SER A 113 -2.98 12.22 -17.64
CA SER A 113 -2.59 13.59 -17.95
C SER A 113 -3.42 14.66 -17.23
N ASP A 114 -4.48 14.29 -16.51
CA ASP A 114 -5.38 15.24 -15.82
C ASP A 114 -4.81 15.68 -14.47
N LEU A 115 -3.74 16.48 -14.50
CA LEU A 115 -3.04 16.92 -13.29
C LEU A 115 -3.87 17.88 -12.42
N LYS A 116 -5.01 18.36 -12.91
CA LYS A 116 -5.95 19.23 -12.18
C LYS A 116 -7.08 18.45 -11.51
N SER A 117 -7.03 17.12 -11.56
CA SER A 117 -8.00 16.26 -10.91
C SER A 117 -8.09 16.55 -9.40
N PRO A 118 -9.30 16.52 -8.79
CA PRO A 118 -9.46 16.77 -7.36
C PRO A 118 -8.66 15.80 -6.49
N ILE A 119 -8.32 14.61 -6.96
CA ILE A 119 -7.61 13.59 -6.16
C ILE A 119 -6.17 13.98 -5.78
N THR A 120 -5.58 14.98 -6.43
CA THR A 120 -4.29 15.57 -6.03
C THR A 120 -4.44 16.74 -5.07
N SER A 121 -5.67 17.20 -4.83
CA SER A 121 -5.93 18.33 -3.95
C SER A 121 -5.86 17.88 -2.48
N PRO A 122 -5.16 18.63 -1.60
CA PRO A 122 -5.12 18.32 -0.17
C PRO A 122 -6.52 18.39 0.47
N THR A 123 -7.42 19.21 -0.08
CA THR A 123 -8.80 19.35 0.41
C THR A 123 -9.71 18.19 0.01
N PHE A 124 -9.31 17.37 -0.97
CA PHE A 124 -10.08 16.21 -1.37
C PHE A 124 -9.74 15.04 -0.45
N GLN A 125 -10.72 14.63 0.35
CA GLN A 125 -10.58 13.54 1.31
C GLN A 125 -10.69 12.19 0.62
N HIS A 126 -9.63 11.38 0.74
CA HIS A 126 -9.61 9.96 0.43
C HIS A 126 -8.77 9.20 1.46
N ASP A 127 -9.09 7.94 1.70
CA ASP A 127 -8.46 7.09 2.73
C ASP A 127 -7.08 6.56 2.30
N GLY A 128 -6.79 6.63 1.01
CA GLY A 128 -5.48 6.27 0.47
C GLY A 128 -5.52 5.87 -1.00
N MET A 129 -4.42 5.26 -1.43
CA MET A 129 -4.19 4.88 -2.81
C MET A 129 -3.60 3.47 -2.92
N ILE A 130 -4.09 2.71 -3.89
CA ILE A 130 -3.57 1.39 -4.27
C ILE A 130 -3.09 1.45 -5.71
N ILE A 131 -1.83 1.07 -5.96
CA ILE A 131 -1.29 0.91 -7.31
C ILE A 131 -1.18 -0.59 -7.62
N LEU A 132 -2.10 -1.10 -8.45
CA LEU A 132 -2.23 -2.52 -8.76
C LEU A 132 -2.57 -2.75 -10.25
N PRO A 133 -1.68 -3.40 -11.01
CA PRO A 133 -0.24 -3.56 -10.73
C PRO A 133 0.52 -2.22 -10.72
N CYS A 134 1.61 -2.18 -9.95
CA CYS A 134 2.64 -1.15 -9.96
C CYS A 134 3.81 -1.57 -10.86
N SER A 135 4.06 -0.83 -11.94
CA SER A 135 5.22 -1.03 -12.82
C SER A 135 6.52 -0.55 -12.16
N MET A 136 7.65 -1.09 -12.62
CA MET A 136 8.97 -0.66 -12.14
C MET A 136 9.28 0.80 -12.52
N GLU A 137 8.73 1.27 -13.64
CA GLU A 137 8.81 2.68 -14.05
C GLU A 137 8.12 3.59 -13.02
N THR A 138 6.90 3.23 -12.61
CA THR A 138 6.15 4.00 -11.59
C THR A 138 6.86 3.96 -10.24
N LEU A 139 7.34 2.78 -9.81
CA LEU A 139 8.09 2.62 -8.57
C LEU A 139 9.34 3.52 -8.54
N THR A 140 10.11 3.49 -9.63
CA THR A 140 11.35 4.25 -9.75
C THR A 140 11.07 5.75 -9.84
N GLY A 141 10.07 6.17 -10.62
CA GLY A 141 9.67 7.57 -10.73
C GLY A 141 9.22 8.14 -9.38
N LEU A 142 8.40 7.40 -8.64
CA LEU A 142 7.97 7.80 -7.30
C LEU A 142 9.15 7.95 -6.33
N CYS A 143 10.08 6.99 -6.32
CA CYS A 143 11.26 7.04 -5.46
C CYS A 143 12.20 8.22 -5.80
N ARG A 144 12.24 8.64 -7.07
CA ARG A 144 13.10 9.73 -7.56
C ARG A 144 12.47 11.12 -7.44
N GLY A 145 11.17 11.20 -7.15
CA GLY A 145 10.42 12.45 -7.16
C GLY A 145 9.96 12.91 -8.55
N ASP A 146 9.88 11.98 -9.52
CA ASP A 146 9.49 12.27 -10.90
C ASP A 146 7.95 12.31 -11.05
N PHE A 147 7.33 13.39 -10.58
CA PHE A 147 5.85 13.54 -10.52
C PHE A 147 5.24 14.14 -11.80
N THR A 148 5.44 13.44 -12.92
CA THR A 148 5.07 13.92 -14.26
C THR A 148 3.62 13.62 -14.66
N ASP A 149 2.97 12.67 -13.99
CA ASP A 149 1.61 12.24 -14.28
C ASP A 149 0.71 12.26 -13.03
N LEU A 150 -0.60 12.05 -13.23
CA LEU A 150 -1.58 12.07 -12.15
C LEU A 150 -1.32 10.94 -11.12
N ILE A 151 -0.80 9.80 -11.56
CA ILE A 151 -0.55 8.63 -10.71
C ILE A 151 0.56 8.96 -9.71
N THR A 152 1.72 9.39 -10.21
CA THR A 152 2.88 9.75 -9.41
C THR A 152 2.60 10.96 -8.51
N LYS A 153 1.86 11.96 -8.99
CA LYS A 153 1.42 13.10 -8.15
C LYS A 153 0.46 12.71 -7.03
N THR A 154 -0.50 11.82 -7.30
CA THR A 154 -1.45 11.38 -6.28
C THR A 154 -0.75 10.52 -5.23
N ALA A 155 0.21 9.69 -5.66
CA ALA A 155 1.03 8.90 -4.74
C ALA A 155 1.93 9.78 -3.86
N ASP A 156 2.55 10.82 -4.43
CA ASP A 156 3.31 11.83 -3.67
C ASP A 156 2.44 12.52 -2.63
N ALA A 157 1.24 12.97 -3.02
CA ALA A 157 0.27 13.55 -2.08
C ALA A 157 -0.09 12.56 -0.95
N CYS A 158 -0.23 11.26 -1.24
CA CYS A 158 -0.45 10.25 -0.20
C CYS A 158 0.72 10.16 0.78
N ILE A 159 1.97 10.19 0.30
CA ILE A 159 3.16 10.15 1.14
C ILE A 159 3.23 11.41 2.01
N HIS A 160 3.07 12.58 1.39
CA HIS A 160 3.12 13.87 2.08
C HIS A 160 2.04 13.99 3.17
N ASP A 161 0.81 13.64 2.85
CA ASP A 161 -0.33 13.72 3.76
C ASP A 161 -0.42 12.53 4.73
N LYS A 162 0.55 11.61 4.69
CA LYS A 162 0.58 10.37 5.49
C LYS A 162 -0.67 9.51 5.33
N ARG A 163 -1.25 9.51 4.13
CA ARG A 163 -2.35 8.62 3.74
C ARG A 163 -1.79 7.25 3.41
N LYS A 164 -2.63 6.22 3.50
CA LYS A 164 -2.20 4.86 3.14
C LYS A 164 -1.84 4.83 1.65
N LEU A 165 -0.63 4.41 1.32
CA LEU A 165 -0.20 4.11 -0.04
C LEU A 165 0.26 2.66 -0.10
N LEU A 166 -0.32 1.88 -1.02
CA LEU A 166 0.07 0.50 -1.25
C LEU A 166 0.52 0.32 -2.69
N LEU A 167 1.72 -0.24 -2.86
CA LEU A 167 2.33 -0.52 -4.16
C LEU A 167 2.42 -2.04 -4.35
N CYS A 168 1.61 -2.57 -5.27
CA CYS A 168 1.70 -3.96 -5.70
C CYS A 168 2.76 -4.06 -6.80
N VAL A 169 4.02 -4.14 -6.38
CA VAL A 169 5.17 -4.12 -7.28
C VAL A 169 5.19 -5.43 -8.08
N ALA A 170 4.74 -5.34 -9.33
CA ALA A 170 4.76 -6.45 -10.27
C ALA A 170 6.06 -6.35 -11.07
N GLY A 171 7.03 -7.20 -10.71
CA GLY A 171 8.12 -7.51 -11.63
C GLY A 171 7.56 -8.46 -12.68
N ASP A 172 7.64 -8.08 -13.96
CA ASP A 172 7.69 -9.08 -15.03
C ASP A 172 8.77 -10.11 -14.66
N VAL A 173 8.68 -11.35 -15.17
CA VAL A 173 9.46 -12.62 -14.91
C VAL A 173 10.98 -12.50 -14.62
N LYS A 174 11.56 -11.31 -14.72
CA LYS A 174 12.95 -10.96 -14.40
C LYS A 174 13.22 -10.90 -12.89
N PRO A 175 14.44 -11.30 -12.47
CA PRO A 175 14.94 -11.04 -11.13
C PRO A 175 14.92 -9.56 -10.78
N LEU A 176 14.67 -9.26 -9.51
CA LEU A 176 14.80 -7.91 -8.99
C LEU A 176 16.28 -7.51 -8.95
N SER A 177 16.59 -6.33 -9.49
CA SER A 177 17.92 -5.73 -9.37
C SER A 177 18.06 -5.03 -8.01
N SER A 178 19.29 -4.76 -7.58
CA SER A 178 19.54 -3.95 -6.38
C SER A 178 18.85 -2.59 -6.46
N ILE A 179 18.78 -1.98 -7.66
CA ILE A 179 18.06 -0.71 -7.87
C ILE A 179 16.58 -0.83 -7.48
N HIS A 180 15.92 -1.93 -7.87
CA HIS A 180 14.51 -2.13 -7.50
C HIS A 180 14.35 -2.33 -5.98
N LEU A 181 15.26 -3.08 -5.36
CA LEU A 181 15.25 -3.33 -3.92
C LEU A 181 15.50 -2.05 -3.11
N ASP A 182 16.46 -1.22 -3.54
CA ASP A 182 16.77 0.05 -2.91
C ASP A 182 15.59 1.03 -3.02
N ASN A 183 14.94 1.10 -4.19
CA ASN A 183 13.73 1.91 -4.38
C ASN A 183 12.58 1.45 -3.49
N MET A 184 12.33 0.13 -3.42
CA MET A 184 11.31 -0.44 -2.54
C MET A 184 11.61 -0.15 -1.08
N LYS A 185 12.88 -0.29 -0.66
CA LYS A 185 13.32 0.02 0.69
C LYS A 185 13.09 1.48 1.03
N ALA A 186 13.52 2.40 0.16
CA ALA A 186 13.38 3.84 0.37
C ALA A 186 11.91 4.24 0.57
N LEU A 187 11.00 3.72 -0.26
CA LEU A 187 9.57 3.99 -0.11
C LEU A 187 8.98 3.31 1.14
N SER A 188 9.41 2.09 1.46
CA SER A 188 9.01 1.40 2.68
C SER A 188 9.43 2.17 3.95
N ASP A 189 10.62 2.79 3.95
CA ASP A 189 11.10 3.62 5.06
C ASP A 189 10.22 4.87 5.26
N LEU A 190 9.53 5.34 4.21
CA LEU A 190 8.55 6.43 4.25
C LEU A 190 7.15 5.98 4.71
N GLY A 191 6.97 4.70 5.06
CA GLY A 191 5.69 4.14 5.49
C GLY A 191 4.77 3.70 4.34
N VAL A 192 5.30 3.61 3.12
CA VAL A 192 4.57 3.03 1.99
C VAL A 192 4.50 1.52 2.13
N PHE A 193 3.31 0.94 1.96
CA PHE A 193 3.15 -0.51 1.94
C PHE A 193 3.64 -1.07 0.62
N ILE A 194 4.81 -1.70 0.65
CA ILE A 194 5.32 -2.45 -0.51
C ILE A 194 4.77 -3.86 -0.42
N TYR A 195 4.05 -4.27 -1.46
CA TYR A 195 3.62 -5.65 -1.66
C TYR A 195 4.44 -6.24 -2.81
N PRO A 196 5.64 -6.80 -2.50
CA PRO A 196 6.54 -7.36 -3.51
C PRO A 196 6.03 -8.75 -3.89
N ALA A 197 5.31 -8.83 -4.98
CA ALA A 197 4.94 -10.12 -5.56
C ALA A 197 4.61 -9.91 -7.02
N GLY A 198 5.08 -10.83 -7.87
CA GLY A 198 4.48 -11.09 -9.16
C GLY A 198 3.05 -11.60 -8.97
N LEU A 199 2.15 -10.69 -8.58
CA LEU A 199 0.70 -10.72 -8.46
C LEU A 199 0.02 -11.90 -7.73
N CYS A 200 0.64 -13.04 -7.58
CA CYS A 200 0.12 -14.15 -6.80
C CYS A 200 1.25 -15.08 -6.37
N GLY A 201 1.23 -15.47 -5.10
CA GLY A 201 2.09 -16.53 -4.59
C GLY A 201 1.80 -17.84 -5.32
N LEU A 202 2.54 -18.10 -6.40
CA LEU A 202 2.38 -19.23 -7.31
C LEU A 202 2.73 -20.59 -6.68
N SER A 203 2.95 -20.70 -5.35
CA SER A 203 3.50 -21.95 -4.81
C SER A 203 3.26 -22.26 -3.33
N LEU A 204 2.60 -21.41 -2.54
CA LEU A 204 2.60 -21.59 -1.07
C LEU A 204 1.23 -21.39 -0.38
N ILE A 205 0.15 -21.16 -1.12
CA ILE A 205 -1.20 -21.19 -0.52
C ILE A 205 -1.74 -22.60 -0.70
N ASP A 206 -1.57 -23.44 0.33
CA ASP A 206 -2.10 -24.79 0.34
C ASP A 206 -3.61 -24.78 0.04
N GLY A 207 -4.01 -25.54 -0.97
CA GLY A 207 -5.42 -25.76 -1.29
C GLY A 207 -6.04 -24.84 -2.36
N VAL A 208 -5.30 -23.88 -2.93
CA VAL A 208 -5.80 -23.09 -4.07
C VAL A 208 -5.81 -23.94 -5.34
N LYS A 209 -6.99 -24.08 -5.96
CA LYS A 209 -7.21 -24.99 -7.10
C LYS A 209 -7.28 -24.28 -8.44
N SER A 210 -7.33 -22.94 -8.46
CA SER A 210 -7.49 -22.16 -9.68
C SER A 210 -6.79 -20.81 -9.63
N VAL A 211 -6.45 -20.27 -10.81
CA VAL A 211 -5.89 -18.90 -10.97
C VAL A 211 -6.86 -17.84 -10.43
N ASN A 212 -8.16 -18.03 -10.61
CA ASN A 212 -9.16 -17.07 -10.12
C ASN A 212 -9.19 -17.02 -8.59
N GLU A 213 -9.17 -18.18 -7.92
CA GLU A 213 -9.12 -18.25 -6.46
C GLU A 213 -7.83 -17.60 -5.91
N LEU A 214 -6.73 -17.77 -6.63
CA LEU A 214 -5.47 -17.12 -6.31
C LEU A 214 -5.54 -15.59 -6.41
N VAL A 215 -6.23 -15.08 -7.45
CA VAL A 215 -6.50 -13.65 -7.61
C VAL A 215 -7.34 -13.12 -6.44
N GLU A 216 -8.41 -13.82 -6.09
CA GLU A 216 -9.31 -13.47 -5.00
C GLU A 216 -8.57 -13.36 -3.66
N VAL A 217 -7.85 -14.41 -3.25
CA VAL A 217 -7.11 -14.43 -1.98
C VAL A 217 -6.04 -13.34 -1.92
N SER A 218 -5.40 -13.04 -3.07
CA SER A 218 -4.42 -11.97 -3.14
C SER A 218 -5.07 -10.60 -2.92
N VAL A 219 -6.20 -10.33 -3.58
CA VAL A 219 -6.95 -9.08 -3.42
C VAL A 219 -7.51 -8.92 -2.01
N GLU A 220 -8.03 -10.00 -1.40
CA GLU A 220 -8.52 -9.99 -0.01
C GLU A 220 -7.40 -9.57 0.96
N LYS A 221 -6.17 -10.06 0.77
CA LYS A 221 -5.01 -9.63 1.56
C LYS A 221 -4.69 -8.14 1.37
N LEU A 222 -4.73 -7.63 0.14
CA LEU A 222 -4.51 -6.20 -0.14
C LEU A 222 -5.56 -5.31 0.52
N LEU A 223 -6.83 -5.72 0.46
CA LEU A 223 -7.94 -5.03 1.11
C LEU A 223 -7.78 -5.02 2.65
N SER A 224 -7.28 -6.11 3.21
CA SER A 224 -7.00 -6.20 4.66
C SER A 224 -5.98 -5.15 5.13
N CYS A 225 -4.99 -4.77 4.29
CA CYS A 225 -4.04 -3.69 4.61
C CYS A 225 -4.73 -2.32 4.75
N PHE A 226 -5.85 -2.13 4.04
CA PHE A 226 -6.71 -0.96 4.17
C PHE A 226 -7.71 -1.05 5.33
N GLY A 227 -7.76 -2.17 6.05
CA GLY A 227 -8.78 -2.42 7.07
C GLY A 227 -10.17 -2.61 6.43
N LEU A 228 -10.19 -3.15 5.22
CA LEU A 228 -11.42 -3.51 4.52
C LEU A 228 -11.59 -5.03 4.61
N SER A 229 -12.74 -5.45 5.13
CA SER A 229 -13.17 -6.83 5.13
C SER A 229 -14.13 -7.06 3.97
N THR A 230 -13.86 -8.07 3.16
CA THR A 230 -14.84 -8.61 2.23
C THR A 230 -15.76 -9.51 3.05
N GLU A 231 -16.99 -9.06 3.33
CA GLU A 231 -17.98 -9.92 3.98
C GLU A 231 -18.30 -11.09 3.04
N GLY A 232 -17.91 -12.33 3.40
CA GLY A 232 -18.31 -13.51 2.63
C GLY A 232 -17.41 -14.75 2.63
N ARG A 233 -16.17 -14.71 3.15
CA ARG A 233 -15.36 -15.93 3.33
C ARG A 233 -14.76 -16.01 4.72
N VAL A 234 -15.18 -17.06 5.41
CA VAL A 234 -14.63 -17.52 6.69
C VAL A 234 -13.11 -17.65 6.55
N HIS A 235 -12.40 -16.88 7.38
CA HIS A 235 -10.99 -17.05 7.65
C HIS A 235 -10.79 -18.52 8.10
N ARG A 236 -10.25 -19.38 7.23
CA ARG A 236 -9.65 -20.62 7.70
C ARG A 236 -8.30 -20.23 8.27
N SER A 237 -8.31 -19.90 9.55
CA SER A 237 -7.13 -19.82 10.40
C SER A 237 -6.32 -21.10 10.19
N MET A 238 -5.06 -20.95 9.79
CA MET A 238 -4.06 -22.01 9.95
C MET A 238 -3.61 -21.93 11.41
N ASP A 239 -4.14 -22.84 12.23
CA ASP A 239 -3.54 -23.23 13.51
C ASP A 239 -2.30 -24.11 13.26
#